data_AF-N9EZT9-F1
#
_entry.id   AF-N9EZT9-F1
#
_cell.length_a   1.000
_cell.length_b   1.000
_cell.length_c   1.000
_cell.angle_alpha   90.00
_cell.angle_beta   90.00
_cell.angle_gamma   90.00
#
_symmetry.space_group_name_H-M   'P 1'
#
loop_
_entity.id
_entity.type
_entity.pdbx_description
1 polymer ?
#
loop_
_entity_poly.entity_id
_entity_poly.type
_entity_poly.pdbx_seq_one_letter_code
_entity_poly.pdbx_strand_id
1 'polypeptide(L)'
;MNCPSCNSSNTKTLSMVWSGGTRNRKSGFSGVGVSSSGRITAGGGKGSSTSQSNLAATCAPPKKSSVPKLVIFVVFLMLWIPLFAAVVSVFSAPTFFKGLGTFVITAPLLALLTYGLIKLYKRMSAKDKNAESNYIRTWICLRCGTRYIPS
;
A
#
# COMPACT_ATOMS: atom_id res chain seq x y z
N MET A 1 -19.95 26.46 -2.27
CA MET A 1 -19.70 25.82 -3.57
C MET A 1 -20.90 24.95 -3.87
N ASN A 2 -21.53 25.15 -5.02
CA ASN A 2 -22.73 24.40 -5.40
C ASN A 2 -22.38 23.31 -6.40
N CYS A 3 -23.13 22.21 -6.38
CA CYS A 3 -22.93 21.13 -7.35
C CYS A 3 -23.24 21.60 -8.78
N PRO A 4 -22.38 21.36 -9.77
CA PRO A 4 -22.64 21.77 -11.16
C PRO A 4 -23.82 21.04 -11.82
N SER A 5 -24.21 19.87 -11.31
CA SER A 5 -25.30 19.06 -11.86
C SER A 5 -26.68 19.44 -11.28
N CYS A 6 -26.78 19.72 -9.99
CA CYS A 6 -28.07 19.91 -9.31
C CYS A 6 -28.17 21.20 -8.50
N ASN A 7 -27.16 22.07 -8.59
CA ASN A 7 -27.02 23.34 -7.87
C ASN A 7 -27.23 23.26 -6.34
N SER A 8 -27.10 22.06 -5.76
CA SER A 8 -27.27 21.87 -4.32
C SER A 8 -26.02 22.30 -3.56
N SER A 9 -26.22 22.91 -2.39
CA SER A 9 -25.18 23.23 -1.40
C SER A 9 -24.69 22.02 -0.60
N ASN A 10 -25.38 20.87 -0.71
CA ASN A 10 -25.04 19.64 0.01
C ASN A 10 -23.91 18.87 -0.69
N THR A 11 -22.72 19.45 -0.68
CA THR A 11 -21.50 18.89 -1.26
C THR A 11 -20.47 18.66 -0.17
N LYS A 12 -19.83 17.49 -0.18
CA LYS A 12 -18.75 17.15 0.76
C LYS A 12 -17.56 16.57 0.00
N THR A 13 -16.37 16.69 0.58
CA THR A 13 -15.17 16.04 0.04
C THR A 13 -15.29 14.52 0.19
N LEU A 14 -14.73 13.77 -0.77
CA LEU A 14 -14.73 12.30 -0.69
C LEU A 14 -14.08 11.80 0.61
N SER A 15 -12.99 12.46 1.04
CA SER A 15 -12.29 12.16 2.29
C SER A 15 -13.19 12.26 3.52
N MET A 16 -14.07 13.26 3.57
CA MET A 16 -14.98 13.47 4.70
C MET A 16 -16.16 12.50 4.68
N VAL A 17 -16.66 12.13 3.49
CA VAL A 17 -17.71 11.11 3.35
C VAL A 17 -17.19 9.74 3.78
N TRP A 18 -15.96 9.39 3.38
CA TRP A 18 -15.31 8.15 3.81
C TRP A 18 -15.07 8.09 5.32
N SER A 19 -14.48 9.15 5.89
CA SER A 19 -14.14 9.18 7.32
C SER A 19 -15.39 9.21 8.20
N GLY A 20 -16.44 9.93 7.78
CA GLY A 20 -17.71 9.98 8.49
C GLY A 20 -18.50 8.67 8.44
N GLY A 21 -18.37 7.91 7.35
CA GLY A 21 -19.06 6.63 7.17
C GLY A 21 -18.27 5.39 7.54
N THR A 22 -17.00 5.53 7.97
CA THR A 22 -16.15 4.41 8.41
C THR A 22 -16.01 4.42 9.93
N ARG A 23 -16.40 3.33 10.58
CA ARG A 23 -16.20 3.12 12.01
C ARG A 23 -15.31 1.90 12.25
N ASN A 24 -14.16 2.12 12.88
CA ASN A 24 -13.28 1.04 13.33
C ASN A 24 -13.52 0.80 14.82
N ARG A 25 -14.09 -0.37 15.17
CA ARG A 25 -14.14 -0.81 16.56
C ARG A 25 -13.05 -1.86 16.82
N LYS A 26 -12.27 -1.61 17.86
CA LYS A 26 -11.41 -2.62 18.48
C LYS A 26 -12.13 -3.09 19.73
N SER A 27 -12.57 -4.34 19.75
CA SER A 27 -13.20 -4.95 20.91
C SER A 27 -12.24 -5.96 21.51
N GLY A 28 -11.70 -5.66 22.68
CA GLY A 28 -11.00 -6.63 23.51
C GLY A 28 -11.87 -6.95 24.70
N PHE A 29 -12.15 -8.24 24.93
CA PHE A 29 -12.70 -8.70 26.19
C PHE A 29 -11.66 -9.55 26.89
N SER A 30 -11.41 -9.24 28.16
CA SER A 30 -10.57 -10.04 29.04
C SER A 30 -11.37 -10.25 30.31
N GLY A 31 -11.79 -11.48 30.55
CA GLY A 31 -12.60 -11.85 31.71
C GLY A 31 -12.01 -13.03 32.44
N VAL A 32 -12.00 -12.96 33.76
CA VAL A 32 -11.68 -14.07 34.66
C VAL A 32 -12.98 -14.46 35.36
N GLY A 33 -13.47 -15.65 35.07
CA GLY A 33 -14.67 -16.22 35.70
C GLY A 33 -14.27 -17.29 36.69
N VAL A 34 -14.79 -17.20 37.91
CA VAL A 34 -14.70 -18.24 38.94
C VAL A 34 -16.04 -18.96 39.03
N SER A 35 -16.05 -20.25 38.68
CA SER A 35 -17.23 -21.09 38.87
C SER A 35 -17.34 -21.51 40.34
N SER A 36 -18.57 -21.63 40.84
CA SER A 36 -18.91 -22.16 42.17
C SER A 36 -18.34 -23.57 42.45
N SER A 37 -17.87 -24.26 41.42
CA SER A 37 -17.18 -25.56 41.49
C SER A 37 -15.64 -25.45 41.62
N GLY A 38 -15.09 -24.26 41.87
CA GLY A 38 -13.65 -24.03 42.03
C GLY A 38 -12.85 -23.94 40.72
N ARG A 39 -13.53 -23.98 39.56
CA ARG A 39 -12.88 -23.85 38.25
C ARG A 39 -12.66 -22.38 37.90
N ILE A 40 -11.40 -22.01 37.72
CA ILE A 40 -11.00 -20.69 37.22
C ILE A 40 -10.91 -20.77 35.70
N THR A 41 -11.70 -19.98 35.00
CA THR A 41 -11.66 -19.84 33.55
C THR A 41 -11.20 -18.44 33.20
N ALA A 42 -10.06 -18.34 32.52
CA ALA A 42 -9.57 -17.10 31.92
C ALA A 42 -9.79 -17.15 30.41
N GLY A 43 -10.58 -16.22 29.89
CA GLY A 43 -10.89 -16.11 28.47
C GLY A 43 -10.58 -14.70 27.97
N GLY A 44 -9.69 -14.60 26.99
CA GLY A 44 -9.34 -13.36 26.32
C GLY A 44 -9.63 -13.46 24.83
N GLY A 45 -10.43 -12.53 24.31
CA GLY A 45 -10.76 -12.45 22.89
C GLY A 45 -10.46 -11.05 22.37
N LYS A 46 -9.63 -10.95 21.31
CA LYS A 46 -9.33 -9.69 20.63
C LYS A 46 -9.98 -9.72 19.24
N GLY A 47 -11.06 -8.98 19.08
CA GLY A 47 -11.75 -8.78 17.81
C GLY A 47 -11.49 -7.38 17.26
N SER A 48 -11.26 -7.28 15.95
CA SER A 48 -11.33 -6.01 15.21
C SER A 48 -12.49 -6.08 14.23
N SER A 49 -13.42 -5.13 14.33
CA SER A 49 -14.54 -5.02 13.41
C SER A 49 -14.53 -3.63 12.77
N THR A 50 -14.53 -3.60 11.44
CA THR A 50 -14.66 -2.37 10.65
C THR A 50 -16.05 -2.37 10.03
N SER A 51 -16.84 -1.36 10.34
CA SER A 51 -18.17 -1.15 9.76
C SER A 51 -18.12 0.08 8.86
N GLN A 52 -18.61 -0.05 7.63
CA GLN A 52 -18.63 1.03 6.64
C GLN A 52 -20.02 1.16 6.03
N SER A 53 -20.47 2.41 5.83
CA SER A 53 -21.69 2.66 5.08
C SER A 53 -21.47 2.41 3.58
N ASN A 54 -22.54 2.06 2.86
CA ASN A 54 -22.46 1.82 1.41
C ASN A 54 -21.98 3.08 0.65
N LEU A 55 -22.42 4.27 1.10
CA LEU A 55 -21.95 5.54 0.53
C LEU A 55 -20.45 5.76 0.77
N ALA A 56 -19.95 5.43 1.96
CA ALA A 56 -18.52 5.47 2.23
C ALA A 56 -17.78 4.44 1.36
N ALA A 57 -18.25 3.19 1.24
CA ALA A 57 -17.64 2.16 0.38
C ALA A 57 -17.37 2.66 -1.05
N THR A 58 -18.30 3.42 -1.64
CA THR A 58 -18.11 3.99 -2.99
C THR A 58 -17.09 5.14 -3.03
N CYS A 59 -16.86 5.81 -1.90
CA CYS A 59 -15.94 6.93 -1.73
C CYS A 59 -14.61 6.48 -1.09
N ALA A 60 -14.29 5.18 -1.11
CA ALA A 60 -13.06 4.68 -0.49
C ALA A 60 -11.81 5.34 -1.13
N PRO A 61 -10.79 5.68 -0.31
CA PRO A 61 -9.53 6.15 -0.84
C PRO A 61 -8.88 5.05 -1.70
N PRO A 62 -8.09 5.43 -2.72
CA PRO A 62 -7.33 4.46 -3.49
C PRO A 62 -6.44 3.67 -2.52
N LYS A 63 -6.63 2.34 -2.47
CA LYS A 63 -5.83 1.47 -1.61
C LYS A 63 -4.38 1.63 -2.02
N LYS A 64 -3.51 2.09 -1.10
CA LYS A 64 -2.06 1.96 -1.26
C LYS A 64 -1.76 0.47 -1.40
N SER A 65 -1.58 0.04 -2.65
CA SER A 65 -1.24 -1.34 -2.92
C SER A 65 0.19 -1.54 -2.43
N SER A 66 0.38 -2.40 -1.43
CA SER A 66 1.72 -2.86 -1.01
C SER A 66 2.28 -3.91 -1.97
N VAL A 67 1.44 -4.47 -2.83
CA VAL A 67 1.78 -5.44 -3.88
C VAL A 67 2.96 -4.99 -4.75
N PRO A 68 3.00 -3.75 -5.28
CA PRO A 68 4.15 -3.27 -6.06
C PRO A 68 5.47 -3.29 -5.28
N LYS A 69 5.45 -3.00 -3.97
CA LYS A 69 6.67 -3.05 -3.14
C LYS A 69 7.14 -4.49 -2.92
N LEU A 70 6.20 -5.42 -2.73
CA LEU A 70 6.52 -6.83 -2.52
C LEU A 70 7.05 -7.47 -3.80
N VAL A 71 6.45 -7.17 -4.96
CA VAL A 71 6.95 -7.65 -6.26
C VAL A 71 8.36 -7.12 -6.55
N ILE A 72 8.61 -5.81 -6.32
CA ILE A 72 9.93 -5.22 -6.48
C ILE A 72 10.94 -5.86 -5.52
N PHE A 73 10.55 -6.13 -4.27
CA PHE A 73 11.40 -6.79 -3.29
C PHE A 73 11.74 -8.23 -3.68
N VAL A 74 10.77 -9.01 -4.16
CA VAL A 74 10.97 -10.38 -4.63
C VAL A 74 11.86 -10.42 -5.86
N VAL A 75 11.63 -9.53 -6.84
CA VAL A 75 12.46 -9.41 -8.05
C VAL A 75 13.88 -9.00 -7.68
N PHE A 76 14.04 -8.06 -6.75
CA PHE A 76 15.34 -7.66 -6.24
C PHE A 76 16.05 -8.85 -5.59
N LEU A 77 15.39 -9.54 -4.66
CA LEU A 77 15.98 -10.66 -3.92
C LEU A 77 16.34 -11.83 -4.85
N MET A 78 15.51 -12.12 -5.84
CA MET A 78 15.75 -13.23 -6.77
C MET A 78 16.85 -12.93 -7.80
N LEU A 79 17.05 -11.67 -8.19
CA LEU A 79 18.09 -11.28 -9.15
C LEU A 79 19.40 -10.84 -8.47
N TRP A 80 19.35 -10.22 -7.30
CA TRP A 80 20.55 -9.76 -6.61
C TRP A 80 21.33 -10.88 -5.94
N ILE A 81 20.68 -11.87 -5.31
CA ILE A 81 21.37 -12.97 -4.63
C ILE A 81 22.28 -13.76 -5.59
N PRO A 82 21.81 -14.26 -6.76
CA PRO A 82 22.67 -15.02 -7.66
C PRO A 82 23.75 -14.13 -8.29
N LEU A 83 23.45 -12.85 -8.54
CA LEU A 83 24.39 -11.95 -9.18
C LEU A 83 25.49 -11.47 -8.21
N PHE A 84 25.14 -11.26 -6.94
CA PHE A 84 26.11 -10.97 -5.88
C PHE A 84 26.99 -12.18 -5.59
N ALA A 85 26.43 -13.39 -5.56
CA ALA A 85 27.19 -14.64 -5.45
C ALA A 85 28.16 -14.82 -6.63
N ALA A 86 27.76 -14.45 -7.85
CA ALA A 86 28.62 -14.47 -9.03
C ALA A 86 29.77 -13.44 -8.96
N VAL A 87 29.54 -12.28 -8.35
CA VAL A 87 30.60 -11.28 -8.15
C VAL A 87 31.59 -11.75 -7.07
N VAL A 88 31.10 -12.28 -5.94
CA VAL A 88 31.98 -12.78 -4.85
C VAL A 88 32.81 -13.98 -5.32
N SER A 89 32.24 -14.89 -6.11
CA SER A 89 32.98 -16.05 -6.64
C SER A 89 34.07 -15.65 -7.65
N VAL A 90 33.89 -14.54 -8.36
CA VAL A 90 34.91 -13.96 -9.25
C VAL A 90 36.10 -13.40 -8.46
N PHE A 91 35.87 -12.81 -7.28
CA PHE A 91 36.94 -12.31 -6.40
C PHE A 91 37.72 -13.43 -5.69
N SER A 92 37.14 -14.63 -5.53
CA SER A 92 37.81 -15.78 -4.90
C SER A 92 38.70 -16.60 -5.84
N ALA A 93 38.68 -16.35 -7.16
CA ALA A 93 39.52 -17.05 -8.13
C ALA A 93 40.76 -16.22 -8.51
N PRO A 94 42.00 -16.74 -8.42
CA PRO A 94 43.24 -15.95 -8.62
C PRO A 94 43.54 -15.60 -10.10
N THR A 95 42.57 -15.73 -11.01
CA THR A 95 42.74 -15.44 -12.44
C THR A 95 42.24 -14.03 -12.76
N PHE A 96 43.09 -13.02 -12.53
CA PHE A 96 42.82 -11.58 -12.77
C PHE A 96 42.13 -11.28 -14.11
N PHE A 97 42.54 -11.93 -15.21
CA PHE A 97 41.97 -11.69 -16.55
C PHE A 97 40.55 -12.25 -16.73
N LYS A 98 40.21 -13.37 -16.09
CA LYS A 98 38.87 -13.98 -16.16
C LYS A 98 37.89 -13.21 -15.28
N GLY A 99 38.36 -12.67 -14.16
CA GLY A 99 37.55 -11.84 -13.27
C GLY A 99 37.19 -10.47 -13.85
N LEU A 100 38.12 -9.82 -14.55
CA LEU A 100 37.86 -8.56 -15.24
C LEU A 100 36.80 -8.68 -16.33
N GLY A 101 36.87 -9.71 -17.19
CA GLY A 101 35.86 -9.93 -18.22
C GLY A 101 34.46 -10.18 -17.64
N THR A 102 34.39 -10.93 -16.54
CA THR A 102 33.12 -11.22 -15.88
C THR A 102 32.56 -9.98 -15.18
N PHE A 103 33.40 -9.16 -14.57
CA PHE A 103 33.02 -7.90 -13.93
C PHE A 103 32.52 -6.85 -14.93
N VAL A 104 33.18 -6.74 -16.10
CA VAL A 104 32.78 -5.84 -17.19
C VAL A 104 31.40 -6.19 -17.76
N ILE A 105 30.98 -7.46 -17.69
CA ILE A 105 29.67 -7.90 -18.18
C ILE A 105 28.60 -7.83 -17.07
N THR A 106 28.95 -8.21 -15.84
CA THR A 106 28.01 -8.24 -14.71
C THR A 106 27.70 -6.85 -14.16
N ALA A 107 28.67 -5.93 -14.09
CA ALA A 107 28.46 -4.57 -13.59
C ALA A 107 27.42 -3.75 -14.40
N PRO A 108 27.46 -3.67 -15.74
CA PRO A 108 26.45 -2.95 -16.52
C PRO A 108 25.08 -3.65 -16.45
N LEU A 109 25.04 -4.99 -16.36
CA LEU A 109 23.79 -5.72 -16.18
C LEU A 109 23.11 -5.33 -14.86
N LEU A 110 23.88 -5.27 -13.78
CA LEU A 110 23.42 -4.88 -12.43
C LEU A 110 22.95 -3.42 -12.41
N ALA A 111 23.70 -2.52 -13.07
CA ALA A 111 23.35 -1.12 -13.21
C ALA A 111 22.04 -0.93 -14.00
N LEU A 112 21.84 -1.68 -15.08
CA LEU A 112 20.65 -1.59 -15.91
C LEU A 112 19.42 -2.12 -15.16
N LEU A 113 19.59 -3.22 -14.41
CA LEU A 113 18.54 -3.83 -13.60
C LEU A 113 18.09 -2.93 -12.44
N THR A 114 19.07 -2.36 -11.70
CA THR A 114 18.79 -1.40 -10.62
C THR A 114 18.12 -0.14 -11.14
N TYR A 115 18.60 0.41 -12.27
CA TYR A 115 17.95 1.55 -12.92
C TYR A 115 16.51 1.25 -13.34
N GLY A 116 16.25 0.08 -13.92
CA GLY A 116 14.91 -0.38 -14.30
C GLY A 116 13.96 -0.47 -13.10
N LEU A 117 14.41 -1.06 -11.99
CA LEU A 117 13.67 -1.16 -10.73
C LEU A 117 13.33 0.23 -10.16
N ILE A 118 14.31 1.15 -10.13
CA ILE A 118 14.10 2.52 -9.64
C ILE A 118 13.08 3.27 -10.51
N LYS A 119 13.19 3.12 -11.84
CA LYS A 119 12.27 3.76 -12.80
C LYS A 119 10.84 3.24 -12.66
N LEU A 120 10.67 1.92 -12.50
CA LEU A 120 9.38 1.29 -12.25
C LEU A 120 8.79 1.74 -10.90
N TYR A 121 9.61 1.76 -9.85
CA TYR A 121 9.21 2.23 -8.53
C TYR A 121 8.73 3.70 -8.58
N LYS A 122 9.48 4.59 -9.23
CA LYS A 122 9.09 6.00 -9.41
C LYS A 122 7.77 6.12 -10.15
N ARG A 123 7.57 5.35 -11.24
CA ARG A 123 6.32 5.37 -12.01
C ARG A 123 5.12 4.93 -11.18
N MET A 124 5.26 3.86 -10.40
CA MET A 124 4.16 3.38 -9.55
C MET A 124 3.89 4.34 -8.39
N SER A 125 4.94 4.84 -7.74
CA SER A 125 4.77 5.84 -6.66
C SER A 125 4.15 7.13 -7.16
N ALA A 126 4.47 7.58 -8.38
CA ALA A 126 3.85 8.76 -8.98
C ALA A 126 2.36 8.56 -9.25
N LYS A 127 1.96 7.38 -9.74
CA LYS A 127 0.54 7.04 -9.96
C LYS A 127 -0.24 7.05 -8.64
N ASP A 128 0.31 6.46 -7.58
CA ASP A 128 -0.32 6.43 -6.26
C ASP A 128 -0.48 7.84 -5.68
N LYS A 129 0.57 8.69 -5.78
CA LYS A 129 0.52 10.08 -5.31
C LYS A 129 -0.49 10.93 -6.10
N ASN A 130 -0.57 10.72 -7.41
CA ASN A 130 -1.55 11.42 -8.25
C ASN A 130 -2.99 10.96 -7.92
N ALA A 131 -3.20 9.67 -7.69
CA ALA A 131 -4.51 9.16 -7.26
C ALA A 131 -4.92 9.71 -5.88
N GLU A 132 -3.99 9.77 -4.93
CA GLU A 132 -4.21 10.32 -3.58
C GLU A 132 -4.51 11.82 -3.61
N SER A 133 -3.75 12.61 -4.38
CA SER A 133 -3.98 14.05 -4.53
C SER A 133 -5.29 14.38 -5.24
N ASN A 134 -5.63 13.65 -6.31
CA ASN A 134 -6.92 13.80 -6.98
C ASN A 134 -8.07 13.42 -6.05
N TYR A 135 -7.93 12.37 -5.25
CA TYR A 135 -8.93 11.96 -4.28
C TYR A 135 -9.22 13.06 -3.24
N ILE A 136 -8.18 13.69 -2.69
CA ILE A 136 -8.32 14.79 -1.71
C ILE A 136 -9.05 16.00 -2.32
N ARG A 137 -8.82 16.28 -3.60
CA ARG A 137 -9.41 17.42 -4.32
C ARG A 137 -10.81 17.14 -4.86
N THR A 138 -11.27 15.89 -4.83
CA THR A 138 -12.57 15.52 -5.41
C THR A 138 -13.71 15.71 -4.40
N TRP A 139 -14.78 16.31 -4.89
CA TRP A 139 -16.02 16.54 -4.16
C TRP A 139 -17.12 15.63 -4.68
N ILE A 140 -18.08 15.31 -3.81
CA ILE A 140 -19.29 14.57 -4.15
C ILE A 140 -20.52 15.33 -3.65
N CYS A 141 -21.55 15.40 -4.49
CA CYS A 141 -22.85 15.91 -4.07
C CYS A 141 -23.66 14.79 -3.42
N LEU A 142 -24.18 15.04 -2.22
CA LEU A 142 -25.00 14.07 -1.50
C LEU A 142 -26.43 13.94 -2.05
N ARG A 143 -26.86 14.91 -2.87
CA ARG A 143 -28.21 14.91 -3.45
C ARG A 143 -28.29 14.14 -4.77
N CYS A 144 -27.33 14.34 -5.67
CA CYS A 144 -27.31 13.70 -6.99
C CYS A 144 -26.18 12.68 -7.18
N GLY A 145 -25.26 12.53 -6.23
CA GLY A 145 -24.15 11.57 -6.31
C GLY A 145 -23.01 11.97 -7.27
N THR A 146 -23.12 13.09 -7.97
CA THR A 146 -22.13 13.54 -8.95
C THR A 146 -20.80 13.88 -8.28
N ARG A 147 -19.70 13.39 -8.85
CA ARG A 147 -18.33 13.65 -8.42
C ARG A 147 -17.68 14.66 -9.34
N TYR A 148 -16.99 15.66 -8.78
CA TYR A 148 -16.32 16.69 -9.57
C TYR A 148 -15.14 17.28 -8.79
N ILE A 149 -14.20 17.86 -9.53
CA ILE A 149 -13.09 18.63 -8.96
C ILE A 149 -13.43 20.10 -9.21
N PRO A 150 -13.61 20.93 -8.16
CA PRO A 150 -13.77 22.36 -8.36
C PRO A 150 -12.45 22.90 -8.97
N SER A 151 -12.57 23.49 -10.16
CA SER A 151 -11.48 24.17 -10.88
C SER A 151 -11.12 25.49 -10.21
#